data_AF-A0A8T3QRI6-F1
#
_entry.id   AF-A0A8T3QRI6-F1
#
_cell.length_a   1.000
_cell.length_b   1.000
_cell.length_c   1.000
_cell.angle_alpha   90.00
_cell.angle_beta   90.00
_cell.angle_gamma   90.00
#
_symmetry.space_group_name_H-M   'P 1'
#
loop_
_entity.id
_entity.type
_entity.pdbx_description
1 polymer ?
#
loop_
_entity_poly.entity_id
_entity_poly.type
_entity_poly.pdbx_seq_one_letter_code
_entity_poly.pdbx_strand_id
1 'polypeptide(L)'
;MPLKLPSFRARRDAYPPDLWTKCPTCSTMLFNKQLDKNLRVCPTCSHHFRLSAAARRDHLLDGGTWSERDAGLQSVDALGFVDQKSYPDRLAAARLATGMRDAAVWGTGAIGGTPVALCVMDFGFMGGSMGAVVGEKVTRAAEYALAERVPLVIVSASGGARMQEGTLALMQLAKTLAALERLRAAGVPYLSLLSDPTTGGVFASFAAVGDVNIAEPDALIGFAGARVTAGTIAGELPAGFQRSEFLFEHGFIDRVVARPDLHAELAALLRLLPVRGADPSRLEDLDPDVPAFRPLSFLSSLADRVGDLATGSGGNGDVTDGTGGDVLRAAEPGSASVASSGDGPTPAAVEGRDAVWARVQLARSLRRPRTL
;
A
#
# COMPACT_ATOMS: atom_id res chain seq x y z
N MET A 1 -51.08 53.53 -13.79
CA MET A 1 -49.89 53.02 -13.06
C MET A 1 -49.56 51.64 -13.62
N PRO A 2 -48.35 51.37 -14.12
CA PRO A 2 -48.04 50.04 -14.61
C PRO A 2 -47.88 49.08 -13.43
N LEU A 3 -48.53 47.93 -13.51
CA LEU A 3 -48.42 46.84 -12.54
C LEU A 3 -47.00 46.24 -12.60
N LYS A 4 -46.23 46.41 -11.53
CA LYS A 4 -44.95 45.73 -11.32
C LYS A 4 -45.22 44.26 -10.97
N LEU A 5 -44.88 43.35 -11.88
CA LEU A 5 -44.81 41.92 -11.59
C LEU A 5 -43.56 41.63 -10.72
N PRO A 6 -43.65 40.77 -9.68
CA PRO A 6 -42.47 40.37 -8.92
C PRO A 6 -41.57 39.52 -9.80
N SER A 7 -40.29 39.88 -9.86
CA SER A 7 -39.27 39.10 -10.54
C SER A 7 -39.02 37.78 -9.81
N PHE A 8 -39.76 36.73 -10.16
CA PHE A 8 -39.43 35.35 -9.79
C PHE A 8 -38.30 34.82 -10.68
N ARG A 9 -37.09 35.36 -10.49
CA ARG A 9 -35.86 34.64 -10.84
C ARG A 9 -34.97 34.65 -9.61
N ALA A 10 -35.12 33.59 -8.81
CA ALA A 10 -34.09 33.22 -7.86
C ALA A 10 -32.76 33.09 -8.61
N ARG A 11 -31.71 33.70 -8.06
CA ARG A 11 -30.35 33.68 -8.60
C ARG A 11 -29.97 32.25 -8.95
N ARG A 12 -29.54 32.04 -10.19
CA ARG A 12 -29.17 30.73 -10.78
C ARG A 12 -27.80 30.26 -10.27
N ASP A 13 -27.54 30.44 -8.98
CA ASP A 13 -26.22 30.24 -8.35
C ASP A 13 -26.13 28.95 -7.52
N ALA A 14 -27.25 28.26 -7.31
CA ALA A 14 -27.28 26.94 -6.68
C ALA A 14 -27.32 25.86 -7.77
N TYR A 15 -26.15 25.44 -8.25
CA TYR A 15 -26.04 24.22 -9.04
C TYR A 15 -26.39 23.01 -8.15
N PRO A 16 -27.06 21.98 -8.69
CA PRO A 16 -27.25 20.73 -7.94
C PRO A 16 -25.86 20.20 -7.53
N PRO A 17 -25.64 19.91 -6.24
CA PRO A 17 -24.32 19.53 -5.72
C PRO A 17 -23.77 18.26 -6.38
N ASP A 18 -24.64 17.38 -6.86
CA ASP A 18 -24.27 16.09 -7.44
C ASP A 18 -23.85 16.17 -8.92
N LEU A 19 -24.07 17.31 -9.58
CA LEU A 19 -23.90 17.43 -11.03
C LEU A 19 -22.58 18.11 -11.44
N TRP A 20 -22.09 19.03 -10.60
CA TRP A 20 -20.91 19.85 -10.88
C TRP A 20 -19.92 19.83 -9.73
N THR A 21 -18.64 19.73 -10.05
CA THR A 21 -17.52 19.88 -9.10
C THR A 21 -16.70 21.10 -9.48
N LYS A 22 -16.41 21.97 -8.51
CA LYS A 22 -15.46 23.08 -8.69
C LYS A 22 -14.02 22.57 -8.52
N CYS A 23 -13.15 22.87 -9.48
CA CYS A 23 -11.73 22.55 -9.34
C CYS A 23 -11.07 23.40 -8.24
N PRO A 24 -10.38 22.80 -7.25
CA PRO A 24 -9.73 23.55 -6.19
C PRO A 24 -8.56 24.41 -6.70
N THR A 25 -7.90 24.00 -7.79
CA THR A 25 -6.73 24.71 -8.35
C THR A 25 -7.13 25.84 -9.29
N CYS A 26 -7.92 25.57 -10.34
CA CYS A 26 -8.25 26.55 -11.37
C CYS A 26 -9.67 27.16 -11.23
N SER A 27 -10.43 26.77 -10.21
CA SER A 27 -11.81 27.25 -9.95
C SER A 27 -12.84 26.99 -11.06
N THR A 28 -12.47 26.29 -12.14
CA THR A 28 -13.40 25.89 -13.22
C THR A 28 -14.47 24.94 -12.69
N MET A 29 -15.72 25.13 -13.12
CA MET A 29 -16.84 24.21 -12.85
C MET A 29 -16.81 23.06 -13.84
N LEU A 30 -16.70 21.82 -13.34
CA LEU A 30 -16.57 20.60 -14.14
C LEU A 30 -17.83 19.76 -13.99
N PHE A 31 -18.36 19.25 -15.09
CA PHE A 31 -19.51 18.36 -15.08
C PHE A 31 -19.07 16.95 -14.65
N ASN A 32 -19.69 16.39 -13.62
CA ASN A 32 -19.20 15.15 -12.98
C ASN A 32 -19.08 13.97 -13.96
N LYS A 33 -20.04 13.77 -14.87
CA LYS A 33 -19.93 12.68 -15.87
C LYS A 33 -18.74 12.82 -16.81
N GLN A 34 -18.35 14.04 -17.16
CA GLN A 34 -17.15 14.28 -17.98
C GLN A 34 -15.89 14.10 -17.15
N LEU A 35 -15.92 14.57 -15.90
CA LEU A 35 -14.82 14.40 -14.97
C LEU A 35 -14.52 12.91 -14.71
N ASP A 36 -15.55 12.09 -14.49
CA ASP A 36 -15.41 10.64 -14.28
C ASP A 36 -14.86 9.93 -15.52
N LYS A 37 -15.32 10.31 -16.72
CA LYS A 37 -14.76 9.82 -18.00
C LYS A 37 -13.29 10.18 -18.18
N ASN A 38 -12.88 11.33 -17.65
CA ASN A 38 -11.49 11.78 -17.65
C ASN A 38 -10.74 11.33 -16.37
N LEU A 39 -11.14 10.20 -15.78
CA LEU A 39 -10.50 9.59 -14.60
C LEU A 39 -10.39 10.54 -13.41
N ARG A 40 -11.33 11.47 -13.28
CA ARG A 40 -11.32 12.59 -12.34
C ARG A 40 -10.03 13.40 -12.37
N VAL A 41 -9.53 13.71 -13.56
CA VAL A 41 -8.48 14.70 -13.81
C VAL A 41 -9.10 15.95 -14.42
N CYS A 42 -8.73 17.13 -13.91
CA CYS A 42 -9.20 18.40 -14.46
C CYS A 42 -8.66 18.58 -15.89
N PRO A 43 -9.51 18.76 -16.92
CA PRO A 43 -9.05 18.95 -18.30
C PRO A 43 -8.36 20.31 -18.52
N THR A 44 -8.53 21.27 -17.62
CA THR A 44 -8.00 22.63 -17.76
C THR A 44 -6.63 22.81 -17.11
N CYS A 45 -6.40 22.22 -15.94
CA CYS A 45 -5.17 22.39 -15.16
C CYS A 45 -4.50 21.09 -14.75
N SER A 46 -5.01 19.95 -15.21
CA SER A 46 -4.52 18.62 -14.87
C SER A 46 -4.53 18.28 -13.38
N HIS A 47 -5.29 19.00 -12.54
CA HIS A 47 -5.45 18.63 -11.13
C HIS A 47 -6.10 17.24 -10.99
N HIS A 48 -5.43 16.37 -10.24
CA HIS A 48 -5.89 15.02 -9.91
C HIS A 48 -6.85 15.05 -8.72
N PHE A 49 -8.14 14.83 -8.96
CA PHE A 49 -9.09 14.65 -7.86
C PHE A 49 -8.97 13.25 -7.27
N ARG A 50 -9.50 13.06 -6.06
CA ARG A 50 -9.61 11.74 -5.44
C ARG A 50 -10.46 10.80 -6.29
N LEU A 51 -10.04 9.55 -6.35
CA LEU A 51 -10.70 8.47 -7.08
C LEU A 51 -11.06 7.37 -6.09
N SER A 52 -12.26 6.80 -6.21
CA SER A 52 -12.65 5.68 -5.37
C SER A 52 -11.81 4.44 -5.69
N ALA A 53 -11.70 3.52 -4.75
CA ALA A 53 -10.94 2.29 -4.95
C ALA A 53 -11.49 1.46 -6.12
N ALA A 54 -12.82 1.43 -6.29
CA ALA A 54 -13.45 0.75 -7.42
C ALA A 54 -13.04 1.38 -8.77
N ALA A 55 -13.16 2.71 -8.91
CA ALA A 55 -12.78 3.39 -10.14
C ALA A 55 -11.27 3.32 -10.40
N ARG A 56 -10.45 3.34 -9.35
CA ARG A 56 -8.99 3.15 -9.46
C ARG A 56 -8.66 1.74 -9.95
N ARG A 57 -9.26 0.72 -9.36
CA ARG A 57 -9.08 -0.67 -9.80
C ARG A 57 -9.49 -0.83 -11.27
N ASP A 58 -10.68 -0.36 -11.63
CA ASP A 58 -11.20 -0.50 -13.00
C ASP A 58 -10.36 0.26 -14.03
N HIS A 59 -9.66 1.32 -13.60
CA HIS A 59 -8.70 2.05 -14.41
C HIS A 59 -7.37 1.30 -14.59
N LEU A 60 -6.88 0.62 -13.56
CA LEU A 60 -5.57 -0.04 -13.61
C LEU A 60 -5.60 -1.46 -14.18
N LEU A 61 -6.71 -2.18 -14.03
CA LEU A 61 -6.83 -3.57 -14.47
C LEU A 61 -7.39 -3.69 -15.87
N ASP A 62 -7.01 -4.77 -16.54
CA ASP A 62 -7.61 -5.21 -17.79
C ASP A 62 -9.09 -5.62 -17.55
N GLY A 63 -9.96 -5.27 -18.50
CA GLY A 63 -11.40 -5.45 -18.37
C GLY A 63 -11.80 -6.91 -18.09
N GLY A 64 -12.64 -7.12 -17.06
CA GLY A 64 -13.19 -8.43 -16.70
C GLY A 64 -12.24 -9.36 -15.95
N THR A 65 -11.04 -8.89 -15.55
CA THR A 65 -10.05 -9.74 -14.87
C THR A 65 -10.12 -9.71 -13.35
N TRP A 66 -10.85 -8.75 -12.76
CA TRP A 66 -10.91 -8.57 -11.32
C TRP A 66 -11.61 -9.72 -10.59
N SER A 67 -10.95 -10.26 -9.57
CA SER A 67 -11.55 -11.14 -8.58
C SER A 67 -11.22 -10.62 -7.18
N GLU A 68 -12.22 -10.06 -6.49
CA GLU A 68 -12.04 -9.57 -5.12
C GLU A 68 -11.79 -10.72 -4.15
N ARG A 69 -10.90 -10.49 -3.19
CA ARG A 69 -10.57 -11.44 -2.13
C ARG A 69 -10.90 -10.81 -0.77
N ASP A 70 -11.34 -11.63 0.17
CA ASP A 70 -11.72 -11.21 1.52
C ASP A 70 -12.71 -10.03 1.58
N ALA A 71 -13.67 -10.00 0.65
CA ALA A 71 -14.70 -8.95 0.58
C ALA A 71 -15.53 -8.83 1.87
N GLY A 72 -15.57 -9.89 2.70
CA GLY A 72 -16.27 -9.92 3.99
C GLY A 72 -15.49 -9.30 5.15
N LEU A 73 -14.19 -9.03 5.01
CA LEU A 73 -13.35 -8.53 6.10
C LEU A 73 -13.73 -7.09 6.47
N GLN A 74 -13.92 -6.84 7.76
CA GLN A 74 -14.44 -5.56 8.27
C GLN A 74 -13.88 -5.25 9.66
N SER A 75 -13.75 -3.96 9.96
CA SER A 75 -13.23 -3.51 11.26
C SER A 75 -14.23 -3.77 12.39
N VAL A 76 -13.67 -4.06 13.55
CA VAL A 76 -14.38 -4.26 14.82
C VAL A 76 -13.81 -3.31 15.88
N ASP A 77 -14.63 -2.91 16.84
CA ASP A 77 -14.18 -2.08 17.95
C ASP A 77 -13.63 -2.95 19.08
N ALA A 78 -12.33 -3.25 19.02
CA ALA A 78 -11.65 -4.04 20.03
C ALA A 78 -11.34 -3.26 21.32
N LEU A 79 -11.37 -1.92 21.27
CA LEU A 79 -10.94 -1.06 22.38
C LEU A 79 -12.11 -0.36 23.09
N GLY A 80 -13.33 -0.46 22.57
CA GLY A 80 -14.48 0.31 23.05
C GLY A 80 -14.26 1.81 22.87
N PHE A 81 -13.64 2.21 21.74
CA PHE A 81 -13.17 3.58 21.55
C PHE A 81 -14.32 4.58 21.35
N VAL A 82 -14.33 5.65 22.14
CA VAL A 82 -15.30 6.74 22.03
C VAL A 82 -14.59 8.09 22.08
N ASP A 83 -14.83 8.93 21.07
CA ASP A 83 -14.49 10.36 21.09
C ASP A 83 -15.77 11.21 20.99
N GLN A 84 -15.79 12.22 20.11
CA GLN A 84 -17.03 12.91 19.71
C GLN A 84 -18.10 11.95 19.16
N LYS A 85 -17.68 10.82 18.57
CA LYS A 85 -18.53 9.72 18.09
C LYS A 85 -17.92 8.39 18.50
N SER A 86 -18.75 7.38 18.74
CA SER A 86 -18.24 6.02 18.95
C SER A 86 -17.54 5.51 17.68
N TYR A 87 -16.55 4.64 17.83
CA TYR A 87 -15.90 4.03 16.68
C TYR A 87 -16.87 3.21 15.79
N PRO A 88 -17.81 2.42 16.36
CA PRO A 88 -18.87 1.77 15.57
C PRO A 88 -19.70 2.74 14.72
N ASP A 89 -20.06 3.92 15.26
CA ASP A 89 -20.82 4.93 14.51
C ASP A 89 -19.99 5.52 13.36
N ARG A 90 -18.69 5.74 13.57
CA ARG A 90 -17.77 6.21 12.53
C ARG A 90 -17.65 5.18 11.41
N LEU A 91 -17.54 3.89 11.75
CA LEU A 91 -17.52 2.80 10.79
C LEU A 91 -18.83 2.70 10.01
N ALA A 92 -19.99 2.80 10.69
CA ALA A 92 -21.30 2.77 10.04
C ALA A 92 -21.46 3.94 9.05
N ALA A 93 -21.08 5.15 9.44
CA ALA A 93 -21.11 6.32 8.57
C ALA A 93 -20.18 6.17 7.35
N ALA A 94 -18.96 5.66 7.55
CA ALA A 94 -18.02 5.42 6.46
C ALA A 94 -18.52 4.35 5.48
N ARG A 95 -19.09 3.25 6.00
CA ARG A 95 -19.73 2.20 5.19
C ARG A 95 -20.89 2.75 4.37
N LEU A 96 -21.73 3.60 4.96
CA LEU A 96 -22.85 4.22 4.25
C LEU A 96 -22.36 5.18 3.15
N ALA A 97 -21.33 5.97 3.42
CA ALA A 97 -20.81 6.95 2.48
C ALA A 97 -20.06 6.33 1.29
N THR A 98 -19.40 5.19 1.49
CA THR A 98 -18.50 4.57 0.49
C THR A 98 -19.01 3.27 -0.09
N GLY A 99 -19.94 2.59 0.59
CA GLY A 99 -20.32 1.21 0.28
C GLY A 99 -19.25 0.16 0.63
N MET A 100 -18.11 0.57 1.19
CA MET A 100 -16.98 -0.31 1.51
C MET A 100 -17.05 -0.82 2.95
N ARG A 101 -16.45 -1.98 3.22
CA ARG A 101 -16.33 -2.51 4.59
C ARG A 101 -15.16 -1.94 5.38
N ASP A 102 -14.13 -1.48 4.67
CA ASP A 102 -12.95 -0.78 5.21
C ASP A 102 -12.25 0.04 4.10
N ALA A 103 -11.17 0.73 4.46
CA ALA A 103 -10.39 1.65 3.62
C ALA A 103 -9.49 0.98 2.58
N ALA A 104 -9.60 -0.33 2.38
CA ALA A 104 -8.88 -1.02 1.32
C ALA A 104 -9.71 -2.16 0.74
N VAL A 105 -9.53 -2.40 -0.55
CA VAL A 105 -9.93 -3.64 -1.23
C VAL A 105 -8.69 -4.31 -1.78
N TRP A 106 -8.72 -5.64 -1.88
CA TRP A 106 -7.65 -6.37 -2.53
C TRP A 106 -8.21 -7.55 -3.32
N GLY A 107 -7.46 -7.97 -4.32
CA GLY A 107 -7.87 -9.05 -5.20
C GLY A 107 -6.83 -9.32 -6.27
N THR A 108 -7.21 -10.14 -7.23
CA THR A 108 -6.37 -10.50 -8.37
C THR A 108 -6.93 -9.89 -9.65
N GLY A 109 -6.06 -9.66 -10.63
CA GLY A 109 -6.44 -9.23 -11.96
C GLY A 109 -5.26 -9.31 -12.91
N ALA A 110 -5.37 -8.66 -14.07
CA ALA A 110 -4.25 -8.50 -14.99
C ALA A 110 -4.01 -7.02 -15.31
N ILE A 111 -2.76 -6.65 -15.55
CA ILE A 111 -2.37 -5.33 -16.06
C ILE A 111 -1.53 -5.55 -17.31
N GLY A 112 -2.05 -5.13 -18.47
CA GLY A 112 -1.37 -5.32 -19.75
C GLY A 112 -1.06 -6.78 -20.07
N GLY A 113 -1.95 -7.69 -19.65
CA GLY A 113 -1.85 -9.15 -19.78
C GLY A 113 -1.05 -9.85 -18.68
N THR A 114 -0.44 -9.12 -17.74
CA THR A 114 0.35 -9.71 -16.64
C THR A 114 -0.55 -9.95 -15.42
N PRO A 115 -0.70 -11.18 -14.91
CA PRO A 115 -1.43 -11.44 -13.68
C PRO A 115 -0.77 -10.73 -12.48
N VAL A 116 -1.57 -10.07 -11.64
CA VAL A 116 -1.10 -9.34 -10.47
C VAL A 116 -2.01 -9.55 -9.27
N ALA A 117 -1.44 -9.43 -8.07
CA ALA A 117 -2.19 -9.09 -6.86
C ALA A 117 -2.28 -7.56 -6.77
N LEU A 118 -3.50 -7.03 -6.60
CA LEU A 118 -3.73 -5.58 -6.49
C LEU A 118 -4.42 -5.28 -5.16
N CYS A 119 -3.85 -4.35 -4.39
CA CYS A 119 -4.51 -3.74 -3.23
C CYS A 119 -4.71 -2.24 -3.48
N VAL A 120 -5.92 -1.75 -3.28
CA VAL A 120 -6.28 -0.34 -3.51
C VAL A 120 -6.91 0.24 -2.26
N MET A 121 -6.30 1.29 -1.73
CA MET A 121 -6.84 2.07 -0.62
C MET A 121 -7.87 3.10 -1.10
N ASP A 122 -8.83 3.43 -0.25
CA ASP A 122 -9.82 4.48 -0.49
C ASP A 122 -9.79 5.54 0.61
N PHE A 123 -9.40 6.76 0.25
CA PHE A 123 -9.37 7.89 1.18
C PHE A 123 -10.76 8.27 1.70
N GLY A 124 -11.83 7.97 0.96
CA GLY A 124 -13.21 8.24 1.35
C GLY A 124 -13.62 7.48 2.62
N PHE A 125 -13.02 6.33 2.89
CA PHE A 125 -13.28 5.57 4.11
C PHE A 125 -12.37 6.06 5.25
N MET A 126 -12.89 6.94 6.11
CA MET A 126 -12.18 7.45 7.30
C MET A 126 -10.77 7.99 6.99
N GLY A 127 -10.62 8.74 5.88
CA GLY A 127 -9.34 9.30 5.45
C GLY A 127 -8.33 8.26 4.96
N GLY A 128 -8.80 7.08 4.54
CA GLY A 128 -7.92 6.00 4.13
C GLY A 128 -7.04 5.48 5.27
N SER A 129 -7.42 5.72 6.51
CA SER A 129 -6.57 5.43 7.67
C SER A 129 -6.30 3.92 7.78
N MET A 130 -5.06 3.54 8.02
CA MET A 130 -4.68 2.14 8.17
C MET A 130 -5.02 1.63 9.59
N GLY A 131 -5.99 0.73 9.66
CA GLY A 131 -6.27 -0.10 10.82
C GLY A 131 -5.96 -1.58 10.56
N ALA A 132 -6.38 -2.47 11.45
CA ALA A 132 -6.14 -3.90 11.37
C ALA A 132 -6.60 -4.53 10.05
N VAL A 133 -7.74 -4.09 9.51
CA VAL A 133 -8.24 -4.62 8.23
C VAL A 133 -7.39 -4.19 7.04
N VAL A 134 -6.96 -2.93 6.97
CA VAL A 134 -6.06 -2.47 5.91
C VAL A 134 -4.75 -3.26 5.99
N GLY A 135 -4.18 -3.38 7.19
CA GLY A 135 -2.96 -4.16 7.40
C GLY A 135 -3.11 -5.63 7.02
N GLU A 136 -4.23 -6.27 7.38
CA GLU A 136 -4.54 -7.65 6.98
C GLU A 136 -4.68 -7.79 5.46
N LYS A 137 -5.41 -6.90 4.79
CA LYS A 137 -5.60 -6.97 3.33
C LYS A 137 -4.30 -6.77 2.57
N VAL A 138 -3.45 -5.83 2.99
CA VAL A 138 -2.11 -5.64 2.41
C VAL A 138 -1.24 -6.87 2.64
N THR A 139 -1.24 -7.42 3.86
CA THR A 139 -0.48 -8.62 4.22
C THR A 139 -0.91 -9.82 3.36
N ARG A 140 -2.22 -10.07 3.24
CA ARG A 140 -2.74 -11.17 2.42
C ARG A 140 -2.48 -11.00 0.94
N ALA A 141 -2.53 -9.77 0.42
CA ALA A 141 -2.15 -9.50 -0.97
C ALA A 141 -0.67 -9.84 -1.21
N ALA A 142 0.22 -9.49 -0.28
CA ALA A 142 1.64 -9.84 -0.35
C ALA A 142 1.89 -11.34 -0.20
N GLU A 143 1.24 -12.02 0.75
CA GLU A 143 1.35 -13.48 0.92
C GLU A 143 0.81 -14.25 -0.28
N TYR A 144 -0.29 -13.77 -0.90
CA TYR A 144 -0.82 -14.33 -2.14
C TYR A 144 0.16 -14.13 -3.30
N ALA A 145 0.69 -12.91 -3.47
CA ALA A 145 1.70 -12.61 -4.49
C ALA A 145 2.95 -13.50 -4.35
N LEU A 146 3.37 -13.76 -3.11
CA LEU A 146 4.46 -14.67 -2.80
C LEU A 146 4.14 -16.12 -3.20
N ALA A 147 2.98 -16.63 -2.80
CA ALA A 147 2.58 -18.02 -3.04
C ALA A 147 2.36 -18.32 -4.53
N GLU A 148 1.64 -17.44 -5.22
CA GLU A 148 1.30 -17.60 -6.65
C GLU A 148 2.39 -17.08 -7.58
N ARG A 149 3.45 -16.47 -7.01
CA ARG A 149 4.55 -15.85 -7.75
C ARG A 149 4.05 -14.86 -8.79
N VAL A 150 3.15 -13.96 -8.39
CA VAL A 150 2.64 -12.86 -9.22
C VAL A 150 3.09 -11.51 -8.64
N PRO A 151 3.41 -10.50 -9.46
CA PRO A 151 3.75 -9.18 -8.94
C PRO A 151 2.64 -8.58 -8.07
N LEU A 152 3.06 -7.81 -7.07
CA LEU A 152 2.17 -7.06 -6.20
C LEU A 152 2.11 -5.59 -6.64
N VAL A 153 0.91 -5.02 -6.69
CA VAL A 153 0.70 -3.58 -6.86
C VAL A 153 -0.15 -3.07 -5.70
N ILE A 154 0.32 -2.02 -5.02
CA ILE A 154 -0.45 -1.36 -3.95
C ILE A 154 -0.64 0.11 -4.31
N VAL A 155 -1.90 0.55 -4.32
CA VAL A 155 -2.27 1.96 -4.46
C VAL A 155 -2.58 2.54 -3.09
N SER A 156 -1.75 3.48 -2.65
CA SER A 156 -1.84 4.11 -1.34
C SER A 156 -2.59 5.44 -1.42
N ALA A 157 -3.53 5.62 -0.49
CA ALA A 157 -4.28 6.85 -0.29
C ALA A 157 -4.69 6.90 1.20
N SER A 158 -3.94 7.62 2.03
CA SER A 158 -4.10 7.59 3.48
C SER A 158 -3.67 8.89 4.16
N GLY A 159 -4.40 9.27 5.20
CA GLY A 159 -4.02 10.29 6.17
C GLY A 159 -3.18 9.76 7.35
N GLY A 160 -2.87 8.45 7.41
CA GLY A 160 -2.07 7.84 8.47
C GLY A 160 -2.69 6.60 9.13
N ALA A 161 -2.29 6.31 10.37
CA ALA A 161 -2.79 5.17 11.13
C ALA A 161 -4.19 5.46 11.73
N ARG A 162 -5.01 4.42 11.89
CA ARG A 162 -6.37 4.54 12.45
C ARG A 162 -6.32 4.61 13.97
N MET A 163 -6.34 5.84 14.50
CA MET A 163 -6.21 6.11 15.94
C MET A 163 -7.24 5.36 16.80
N GLN A 164 -8.44 5.10 16.28
CA GLN A 164 -9.50 4.38 16.99
C GLN A 164 -9.11 2.93 17.33
N GLU A 165 -8.16 2.35 16.61
CA GLU A 165 -7.64 1.01 16.86
C GLU A 165 -6.31 1.02 17.64
N GLY A 166 -5.81 2.22 18.01
CA GLY A 166 -4.62 2.39 18.87
C GLY A 166 -3.40 1.61 18.40
N THR A 167 -2.79 0.85 19.32
CA THR A 167 -1.60 0.04 19.04
C THR A 167 -1.84 -1.02 17.96
N LEU A 168 -3.06 -1.51 17.77
CA LEU A 168 -3.36 -2.47 16.70
C LEU A 168 -3.10 -1.87 15.32
N ALA A 169 -3.46 -0.59 15.12
CA ALA A 169 -3.15 0.14 13.89
C ALA A 169 -1.64 0.36 13.72
N LEU A 170 -0.91 0.68 14.80
CA LEU A 170 0.55 0.84 14.76
C LEU A 170 1.25 -0.46 14.35
N MET A 171 0.83 -1.61 14.89
CA MET A 171 1.44 -2.90 14.59
C MET A 171 1.25 -3.34 13.13
N GLN A 172 0.30 -2.74 12.39
CA GLN A 172 0.14 -3.02 10.96
C GLN A 172 1.34 -2.55 10.15
N LEU A 173 2.11 -1.56 10.61
CA LEU A 173 3.35 -1.14 9.95
C LEU A 173 4.34 -2.30 9.92
N ALA A 174 4.63 -2.89 11.07
CA ALA A 174 5.57 -4.00 11.20
C ALA A 174 5.07 -5.24 10.44
N LYS A 175 3.79 -5.57 10.56
CA LYS A 175 3.17 -6.72 9.90
C LYS A 175 3.28 -6.65 8.38
N THR A 176 2.90 -5.52 7.79
CA THR A 176 2.92 -5.35 6.33
C THR A 176 4.35 -5.33 5.79
N LEU A 177 5.29 -4.68 6.49
CA LEU A 177 6.71 -4.70 6.14
C LEU A 177 7.30 -6.11 6.18
N ALA A 178 6.98 -6.90 7.21
CA ALA A 178 7.46 -8.28 7.31
C ALA A 178 7.01 -9.15 6.13
N ALA A 179 5.75 -9.01 5.68
CA ALA A 179 5.24 -9.72 4.51
C ALA A 179 5.93 -9.26 3.21
N LEU A 180 6.17 -7.95 3.07
CA LEU A 180 6.85 -7.39 1.90
C LEU A 180 8.33 -7.75 1.83
N GLU A 181 9.04 -7.83 2.95
CA GLU A 181 10.45 -8.27 2.93
C GLU A 181 10.56 -9.72 2.48
N ARG A 182 9.63 -10.59 2.90
CA ARG A 182 9.55 -11.98 2.41
C ARG A 182 9.26 -12.03 0.90
N LEU A 183 8.36 -11.18 0.41
CA LEU A 183 8.07 -11.05 -1.02
C LEU A 183 9.34 -10.64 -1.81
N ARG A 184 10.06 -9.65 -1.29
CA ARG A 184 11.30 -9.12 -1.85
C ARG A 184 12.45 -10.13 -1.85
N ALA A 185 12.65 -10.86 -0.75
CA ALA A 185 13.64 -11.93 -0.63
C ALA A 185 13.35 -13.08 -1.62
N ALA A 186 12.07 -13.37 -1.85
CA ALA A 186 11.64 -14.35 -2.85
C ALA A 186 11.76 -13.85 -4.30
N GLY A 187 12.18 -12.61 -4.55
CA GLY A 187 12.35 -12.05 -5.90
C GLY A 187 11.04 -11.79 -6.63
N VAL A 188 9.92 -11.59 -5.91
CA VAL A 188 8.63 -11.22 -6.48
C VAL A 188 8.49 -9.68 -6.47
N PRO A 189 8.28 -9.02 -7.62
CA PRO A 189 8.24 -7.57 -7.71
C PRO A 189 7.06 -6.94 -6.97
N TYR A 190 7.31 -5.82 -6.32
CA TYR A 190 6.31 -4.95 -5.71
C TYR A 190 6.36 -3.53 -6.28
N LEU A 191 5.26 -3.07 -6.89
CA LEU A 191 5.10 -1.69 -7.34
C LEU A 191 4.22 -0.89 -6.36
N SER A 192 4.75 0.19 -5.81
CA SER A 192 3.99 1.10 -4.93
C SER A 192 3.51 2.32 -5.72
N LEU A 193 2.20 2.54 -5.78
CA LEU A 193 1.59 3.72 -6.37
C LEU A 193 1.06 4.65 -5.26
N LEU A 194 1.71 5.79 -5.05
CA LEU A 194 1.36 6.80 -4.06
C LEU A 194 0.44 7.84 -4.69
N SER A 195 -0.79 7.94 -4.16
CA SER A 195 -1.78 8.94 -4.60
C SER A 195 -2.05 10.00 -3.53
N ASP A 196 -2.73 11.07 -3.92
CA ASP A 196 -3.02 12.19 -3.01
C ASP A 196 -4.14 11.88 -2.00
N PRO A 197 -3.91 12.00 -0.68
CA PRO A 197 -2.62 12.07 0.01
C PRO A 197 -2.11 10.68 0.42
N THR A 198 -0.80 10.51 0.63
CA THR A 198 -0.18 9.32 1.24
C THR A 198 0.72 9.74 2.39
N THR A 199 0.21 9.67 3.62
CA THR A 199 0.93 10.21 4.79
C THR A 199 1.02 9.26 5.99
N GLY A 200 1.81 9.66 6.99
CA GLY A 200 1.88 9.02 8.29
C GLY A 200 2.35 7.57 8.23
N GLY A 201 1.68 6.69 8.98
CA GLY A 201 2.07 5.29 9.12
C GLY A 201 2.04 4.49 7.82
N VAL A 202 1.19 4.86 6.85
CA VAL A 202 1.17 4.20 5.53
C VAL A 202 2.41 4.55 4.72
N PHE A 203 2.78 5.84 4.66
CA PHE A 203 4.03 6.28 4.04
C PHE A 203 5.25 5.65 4.71
N ALA A 204 5.27 5.58 6.05
CA ALA A 204 6.35 4.97 6.82
C ALA A 204 6.36 3.42 6.83
N SER A 205 5.51 2.76 6.04
CA SER A 205 5.48 1.31 5.91
C SER A 205 5.49 0.89 4.44
N PHE A 206 4.47 0.16 3.98
CA PHE A 206 4.46 -0.45 2.66
C PHE A 206 4.57 0.57 1.52
N ALA A 207 4.03 1.77 1.67
CA ALA A 207 3.94 2.71 0.54
C ALA A 207 5.30 3.25 0.06
N ALA A 208 6.34 3.24 0.88
CA ALA A 208 7.66 3.77 0.51
C ALA A 208 8.68 2.69 0.13
N VAL A 209 8.33 1.41 0.24
CA VAL A 209 9.28 0.27 0.09
C VAL A 209 9.02 -0.58 -1.17
N GLY A 210 8.28 -0.05 -2.16
CA GLY A 210 8.16 -0.69 -3.47
C GLY A 210 9.52 -0.92 -4.10
N ASP A 211 9.67 -1.92 -4.96
CA ASP A 211 10.82 -2.01 -5.86
C ASP A 211 10.87 -0.80 -6.81
N VAL A 212 9.67 -0.29 -7.18
CA VAL A 212 9.47 0.99 -7.85
C VAL A 212 8.36 1.76 -7.13
N ASN A 213 8.67 2.99 -6.72
CA ASN A 213 7.73 3.95 -6.15
C ASN A 213 7.28 4.92 -7.25
N ILE A 214 5.99 4.90 -7.55
CA ILE A 214 5.33 5.73 -8.56
C ILE A 214 4.41 6.69 -7.83
N ALA A 215 4.37 7.96 -8.24
CA ALA A 215 3.43 8.94 -7.70
C ALA A 215 2.57 9.58 -8.79
N GLU A 216 1.36 9.99 -8.43
CA GLU A 216 0.58 10.90 -9.26
C GLU A 216 1.08 12.36 -9.13
N PRO A 217 0.95 13.19 -10.16
CA PRO A 217 1.28 14.62 -10.11
C PRO A 217 0.63 15.38 -8.94
N ASP A 218 1.40 16.30 -8.37
CA ASP A 218 1.03 17.15 -7.23
C ASP A 218 0.54 16.40 -5.96
N ALA A 219 0.80 15.08 -5.86
CA ALA A 219 0.34 14.29 -4.72
C ALA A 219 1.05 14.69 -3.42
N LEU A 220 0.28 14.90 -2.35
CA LEU A 220 0.84 15.14 -1.02
C LEU A 220 1.31 13.82 -0.39
N ILE A 221 2.61 13.66 -0.24
CA ILE A 221 3.24 12.45 0.27
C ILE A 221 4.25 12.82 1.37
N GLY A 222 4.15 12.17 2.52
CA GLY A 222 5.15 12.36 3.57
C GLY A 222 4.75 11.89 4.95
N PHE A 223 5.72 11.74 5.84
CA PHE A 223 5.50 11.17 7.17
C PHE A 223 4.68 12.10 8.08
N ALA A 224 5.22 13.27 8.41
CA ALA A 224 4.55 14.27 9.26
C ALA A 224 3.84 15.32 8.39
N GLY A 225 2.65 15.77 8.80
CA GLY A 225 1.96 16.83 8.05
C GLY A 225 2.73 18.15 8.08
N ALA A 226 2.69 18.91 6.97
CA ALA A 226 3.38 20.20 6.82
C ALA A 226 3.23 21.15 8.03
N ARG A 227 2.04 21.22 8.63
CA ARG A 227 1.79 22.06 9.82
C ARG A 227 2.65 21.66 11.02
N VAL A 228 2.81 20.36 11.27
CA VAL A 228 3.64 19.84 12.38
C VAL A 228 5.12 20.11 12.10
N THR A 229 5.55 19.90 10.85
CA THR A 229 6.93 20.13 10.42
C THR A 229 7.32 21.61 10.55
N ALA A 230 6.50 22.53 10.03
CA ALA A 230 6.75 23.96 10.11
C ALA A 230 6.82 24.45 11.56
N GLY A 231 5.92 23.95 12.43
CA GLY A 231 5.94 24.27 13.85
C GLY A 231 7.18 23.78 14.58
N THR A 232 7.80 22.68 14.12
CA THR A 232 9.01 22.10 14.73
C THR A 232 10.27 22.84 14.28
N ILE A 233 10.36 23.18 12.99
CA ILE A 233 11.52 23.87 12.40
C ILE A 233 11.51 25.38 12.70
N ALA A 234 10.36 25.93 13.11
CA ALA A 234 10.14 27.36 13.33
C ALA A 234 10.55 28.22 12.11
N GLY A 235 10.31 27.69 10.91
CA GLY A 235 10.68 28.31 9.64
C GLY A 235 9.70 27.96 8.52
N GLU A 236 9.87 28.63 7.38
CA GLU A 236 9.08 28.36 6.18
C GLU A 236 9.52 27.05 5.52
N LEU A 237 8.55 26.27 5.04
CA LEU A 237 8.83 25.06 4.30
C LEU A 237 9.18 25.41 2.84
N PRO A 238 10.11 24.67 2.21
CA PRO A 238 10.43 24.87 0.79
C PRO A 238 9.19 24.80 -0.10
N ALA A 239 9.22 25.52 -1.23
CA ALA A 239 8.18 25.41 -2.23
C ALA A 239 8.06 23.96 -2.72
N GLY A 240 6.82 23.46 -2.85
CA GLY A 240 6.57 22.09 -3.26
C GLY A 240 6.90 21.02 -2.21
N PHE A 241 7.25 21.39 -0.97
CA PHE A 241 7.52 20.42 0.10
C PHE A 241 6.42 19.36 0.18
N GLN A 242 6.82 18.08 0.22
CA GLN A 242 5.94 16.90 0.22
C GLN A 242 5.11 16.67 -1.04
N ARG A 243 5.34 17.39 -2.14
CA ARG A 243 4.76 17.06 -3.44
C ARG A 243 5.53 15.95 -4.13
N SER A 244 4.85 15.21 -5.00
CA SER A 244 5.43 14.14 -5.82
C SER A 244 6.69 14.58 -6.57
N GLU A 245 6.68 15.78 -7.14
CA GLU A 245 7.80 16.34 -7.90
C GLU A 245 8.99 16.64 -6.98
N PHE A 246 8.73 17.23 -5.81
CA PHE A 246 9.76 17.47 -4.80
C PHE A 246 10.39 16.15 -4.34
N LEU A 247 9.58 15.12 -4.06
CA LEU A 247 10.10 13.81 -3.65
C LEU A 247 10.84 13.09 -4.77
N PHE A 248 10.45 13.29 -6.02
CA PHE A 248 11.16 12.79 -7.20
C PHE A 248 12.55 13.43 -7.32
N GLU A 249 12.65 14.75 -7.20
CA GLU A 249 13.94 15.47 -7.20
C GLU A 249 14.87 15.02 -6.05
N HIS A 250 14.29 14.60 -4.93
CA HIS A 250 15.05 14.09 -3.78
C HIS A 250 15.25 12.56 -3.81
N GLY A 251 14.81 11.86 -4.86
CA GLY A 251 15.04 10.42 -5.06
C GLY A 251 14.25 9.49 -4.14
N PHE A 252 13.08 9.93 -3.65
CA PHE A 252 12.11 9.08 -2.93
C PHE A 252 11.08 8.43 -3.86
N ILE A 253 10.83 9.06 -5.01
CA ILE A 253 9.91 8.60 -6.06
C ILE A 253 10.72 8.31 -7.31
N ASP A 254 10.46 7.19 -7.96
CA ASP A 254 11.15 6.76 -9.19
C ASP A 254 10.47 7.32 -10.45
N ARG A 255 9.16 7.54 -10.41
CA ARG A 255 8.36 8.03 -11.53
C ARG A 255 7.18 8.89 -11.05
N VAL A 256 6.97 10.04 -11.68
CA VAL A 256 5.72 10.83 -11.54
C VAL A 256 4.91 10.65 -12.81
N VAL A 257 3.71 10.10 -12.71
CA VAL A 257 2.93 9.59 -13.86
C VAL A 257 1.51 10.12 -13.80
N ALA A 258 1.09 10.79 -14.87
CA ALA A 258 -0.28 11.27 -15.00
C ALA A 258 -1.26 10.09 -15.07
N ARG A 259 -2.47 10.29 -14.53
CA ARG A 259 -3.42 9.20 -14.32
C ARG A 259 -3.79 8.45 -15.60
N PRO A 260 -4.04 9.12 -16.74
CA PRO A 260 -4.34 8.41 -18.00
C PRO A 260 -3.24 7.43 -18.45
N ASP A 261 -1.99 7.67 -18.06
CA ASP A 261 -0.83 6.90 -18.51
C ASP A 261 -0.43 5.79 -17.53
N LEU A 262 -1.03 5.73 -16.33
CA LEU A 262 -0.66 4.79 -15.28
C LEU A 262 -0.80 3.32 -15.69
N HIS A 263 -1.88 2.94 -16.38
CA HIS A 263 -2.08 1.56 -16.85
C HIS A 263 -0.92 1.13 -17.75
N ALA A 264 -0.58 1.97 -18.73
CA ALA A 264 0.48 1.68 -19.70
C ALA A 264 1.86 1.63 -19.04
N GLU A 265 2.13 2.54 -18.10
CA GLU A 265 3.39 2.58 -17.36
C GLU A 265 3.54 1.34 -16.46
N LEU A 266 2.51 0.96 -15.71
CA LEU A 266 2.53 -0.26 -14.89
C LEU A 266 2.73 -1.50 -15.76
N ALA A 267 2.04 -1.61 -16.89
CA ALA A 267 2.23 -2.72 -17.83
C ALA A 267 3.67 -2.79 -18.36
N ALA A 268 4.30 -1.65 -18.64
CA ALA A 268 5.70 -1.59 -19.07
C ALA A 268 6.65 -2.02 -17.94
N LEU A 269 6.46 -1.52 -16.73
CA LEU A 269 7.28 -1.88 -15.56
C LEU A 269 7.17 -3.37 -15.22
N LEU A 270 5.96 -3.94 -15.26
CA LEU A 270 5.74 -5.37 -15.01
C LEU A 270 6.45 -6.26 -16.04
N ARG A 271 6.55 -5.83 -17.30
CA ARG A 271 7.33 -6.55 -18.33
C ARG A 271 8.84 -6.45 -18.09
N LEU A 272 9.31 -5.33 -17.56
CA LEU A 272 10.73 -5.10 -17.25
C LEU A 272 11.16 -5.78 -15.95
N LEU A 273 10.24 -6.00 -15.02
CA LEU A 273 10.44 -6.62 -13.72
C LEU A 273 9.75 -7.99 -13.67
N PRO A 274 10.28 -9.01 -14.38
CA PRO A 274 9.73 -10.36 -14.27
C PRO A 274 10.01 -10.92 -12.87
N VAL A 275 9.14 -11.82 -12.43
CA VAL A 275 9.35 -12.60 -11.21
C VAL A 275 10.63 -13.43 -11.36
N ARG A 276 11.56 -13.26 -10.41
CA ARG A 276 12.86 -13.95 -10.40
C ARG A 276 12.82 -15.18 -9.51
N GLY A 277 13.84 -16.03 -9.57
CA GLY A 277 14.09 -17.01 -8.52
C GLY A 277 14.45 -16.30 -7.20
N ALA A 278 14.28 -16.97 -6.07
CA ALA A 278 14.64 -16.41 -4.78
C ALA A 278 16.16 -16.09 -4.72
N ASP A 279 16.52 -15.01 -4.05
CA ASP A 279 17.91 -14.63 -3.82
C ASP A 279 18.43 -15.37 -2.58
N PRO A 280 19.34 -16.36 -2.73
CA PRO A 280 19.81 -17.16 -1.59
C PRO A 280 20.44 -16.29 -0.50
N SER A 281 21.12 -15.21 -0.88
CA SER A 281 21.80 -14.31 0.06
C SER A 281 20.85 -13.52 0.96
N ARG A 282 19.59 -13.32 0.54
CA ARG A 282 18.56 -12.64 1.34
C ARG A 282 17.70 -13.58 2.16
N LEU A 283 17.70 -14.87 1.82
CA LEU A 283 17.02 -15.89 2.59
C LEU A 283 17.79 -16.26 3.86
N GLU A 284 19.12 -16.10 3.87
CA GLU A 284 19.98 -16.33 5.04
C GLU A 284 19.71 -15.34 6.19
N ASP A 285 19.30 -14.11 5.86
CA ASP A 285 18.94 -13.08 6.84
C ASP A 285 17.51 -13.23 7.41
N LEU A 286 16.68 -14.09 6.79
CA LEU A 286 15.32 -14.35 7.24
C LEU A 286 15.33 -15.57 8.16
N ASP A 287 15.12 -15.34 9.46
CA ASP A 287 14.99 -16.40 10.45
C ASP A 287 13.80 -17.33 10.08
N PRO A 288 14.05 -18.60 9.70
CA PRO A 288 13.02 -19.53 9.28
C PRO A 288 12.06 -19.92 10.41
N ASP A 289 12.46 -19.69 11.68
CA ASP A 289 11.67 -19.99 12.86
C ASP A 289 10.71 -18.85 13.25
N VAL A 290 10.81 -17.67 12.61
CA VAL A 290 9.82 -16.62 12.78
C VAL A 290 8.52 -17.07 12.11
N PRO A 291 7.44 -17.31 12.88
CA PRO A 291 6.20 -17.78 12.30
C PRO A 291 5.69 -16.76 11.29
N ALA A 292 5.35 -17.21 10.08
CA ALA A 292 4.46 -16.44 9.22
C ALA A 292 3.25 -16.00 10.04
N PHE A 293 2.72 -14.79 9.81
CA PHE A 293 1.55 -14.29 10.51
C PHE A 293 0.35 -15.14 10.10
N ARG A 294 0.21 -16.34 10.69
CA ARG A 294 -0.75 -17.35 10.27
C ARG A 294 -2.14 -16.76 10.47
N PRO A 295 -2.91 -16.48 9.39
CA PRO A 295 -4.28 -16.10 9.56
C PRO A 295 -5.02 -17.25 10.25
N LEU A 296 -6.02 -16.93 11.09
CA LEU A 296 -6.90 -17.92 11.72
C LEU A 296 -7.65 -18.82 10.70
N SER A 297 -7.42 -18.67 9.39
CA SER A 297 -7.90 -19.55 8.32
C SER A 297 -7.32 -20.96 8.37
N PHE A 298 -6.25 -21.23 9.12
CA PHE A 298 -5.84 -22.61 9.38
C PHE A 298 -6.93 -23.39 10.16
N LEU A 299 -7.68 -22.72 11.05
CA LEU A 299 -8.76 -23.34 11.80
C LEU A 299 -9.97 -23.72 10.92
N SER A 300 -10.19 -23.05 9.78
CA SER A 300 -11.23 -23.51 8.83
C SER A 300 -10.80 -24.79 8.12
N SER A 301 -9.52 -24.93 7.77
CA SER A 301 -8.99 -26.19 7.21
C SER A 301 -8.90 -27.32 8.25
N LEU A 302 -8.77 -26.98 9.54
CA LEU A 302 -8.80 -27.96 10.62
C LEU A 302 -10.22 -28.40 10.96
N ALA A 303 -11.21 -27.51 10.86
CA ALA A 303 -12.62 -27.86 11.01
C ALA A 303 -13.07 -28.86 9.93
N ASP A 304 -12.62 -28.68 8.69
CA ASP A 304 -12.88 -29.65 7.62
C ASP A 304 -12.17 -30.99 7.85
N ARG A 305 -10.96 -30.99 8.45
CA ARG A 305 -10.21 -32.22 8.76
C ARG A 305 -10.67 -32.93 10.04
N VAL A 306 -11.28 -32.21 10.98
CA VAL A 306 -11.87 -32.80 12.20
C VAL A 306 -13.26 -33.39 11.90
N GLY A 307 -13.97 -32.86 10.89
CA GLY A 307 -15.20 -33.47 10.38
C GLY A 307 -14.99 -34.90 9.84
N ASP A 308 -13.88 -35.14 9.15
CA ASP A 308 -13.54 -36.46 8.61
C ASP A 308 -12.96 -37.45 9.63
N LEU A 309 -12.50 -36.97 10.80
CA LEU A 309 -11.99 -37.82 11.88
C LEU A 309 -13.05 -38.21 12.92
N ALA A 310 -14.26 -37.63 12.84
CA ALA A 310 -15.38 -37.97 13.72
C ALA A 310 -16.12 -39.27 13.35
N THR A 311 -15.67 -39.99 12.32
CA THR A 311 -16.20 -41.29 11.88
C THR A 311 -15.09 -42.36 11.81
N GLY A 312 -14.29 -42.49 12.86
CA GLY A 312 -13.27 -43.55 12.95
C GLY A 312 -13.02 -43.99 14.39
N SER A 313 -13.49 -45.18 14.74
CA SER A 313 -13.46 -45.78 16.08
C SER A 313 -12.07 -46.20 16.57
N GLY A 314 -11.74 -45.83 17.82
CA GLY A 314 -11.16 -46.71 18.85
C GLY A 314 -9.64 -46.94 18.91
N GLY A 315 -9.07 -46.74 20.11
CA GLY A 315 -7.81 -47.40 20.51
C GLY A 315 -6.92 -46.62 21.49
N ASN A 316 -7.02 -46.93 22.79
CA ASN A 316 -6.12 -46.49 23.87
C ASN A 316 -4.70 -47.07 23.71
N GLY A 317 -3.68 -46.33 24.20
CA GLY A 317 -2.32 -46.86 24.42
C GLY A 317 -1.38 -45.86 25.09
N ASP A 318 -0.93 -46.21 26.28
CA ASP A 318 -0.23 -45.44 27.31
C ASP A 318 1.30 -45.36 27.10
N VAL A 319 1.89 -44.23 27.53
CA VAL A 319 3.12 -44.01 28.34
C VAL A 319 4.36 -44.92 28.16
N THR A 320 5.54 -44.32 27.97
CA THR A 320 6.67 -44.33 28.95
C THR A 320 7.86 -43.46 28.55
N ASP A 321 8.54 -43.03 29.61
CA ASP A 321 9.55 -42.00 29.82
C ASP A 321 10.99 -42.50 29.53
N GLY A 322 11.95 -41.59 29.36
CA GLY A 322 13.33 -41.97 29.02
C GLY A 322 14.34 -40.82 28.93
N THR A 323 14.58 -40.15 30.07
CA THR A 323 15.87 -39.63 30.59
C THR A 323 17.04 -39.30 29.64
N GLY A 324 17.59 -38.09 29.80
CA GLY A 324 18.99 -37.78 29.45
C GLY A 324 19.31 -36.30 29.59
N GLY A 325 19.77 -35.87 30.77
CA GLY A 325 20.29 -34.52 30.99
C GLY A 325 21.72 -34.35 30.46
N ASP A 326 22.14 -33.11 30.21
CA ASP A 326 23.13 -32.46 31.09
C ASP A 326 23.23 -30.95 30.83
N VAL A 327 23.57 -30.25 31.89
CA VAL A 327 23.76 -28.80 31.96
C VAL A 327 25.24 -28.49 31.76
N LEU A 328 25.62 -27.40 31.07
CA LEU A 328 26.50 -26.34 31.62
C LEU A 328 26.98 -25.29 30.59
N ARG A 329 26.73 -24.04 31.00
CA ARG A 329 27.59 -22.84 31.03
C ARG A 329 28.02 -22.09 29.75
N ALA A 330 27.70 -20.79 29.85
CA ALA A 330 28.14 -19.65 29.07
C ALA A 330 29.61 -19.24 29.32
N ALA A 331 30.18 -18.60 28.31
CA ALA A 331 31.26 -17.61 28.43
C ALA A 331 31.21 -16.63 27.22
N GLU A 332 31.12 -15.33 27.49
CA GLU A 332 31.39 -14.23 26.54
C GLU A 332 32.87 -13.76 26.65
N PRO A 333 33.31 -12.66 25.99
CA PRO A 333 33.57 -12.55 24.55
C PRO A 333 35.03 -12.13 24.27
N GLY A 334 35.55 -12.44 23.09
CA GLY A 334 36.92 -12.08 22.67
C GLY A 334 36.94 -11.31 21.36
N SER A 335 37.44 -10.08 21.41
CA SER A 335 37.73 -9.18 20.29
C SER A 335 38.80 -9.74 19.35
N ALA A 336 38.61 -9.61 18.03
CA ALA A 336 39.70 -9.72 17.07
C ALA A 336 39.51 -8.75 15.88
N SER A 337 40.53 -7.91 15.70
CA SER A 337 40.78 -7.03 14.57
C SER A 337 41.12 -7.80 13.30
N VAL A 338 40.66 -7.34 12.12
CA VAL A 338 41.24 -7.73 10.83
C VAL A 338 41.43 -6.52 9.93
N ALA A 339 42.64 -6.42 9.38
CA ALA A 339 43.15 -5.40 8.50
C ALA A 339 42.52 -5.45 7.09
N SER A 340 42.36 -4.27 6.47
CA SER A 340 41.91 -4.12 5.09
C SER A 340 43.07 -3.88 4.13
N SER A 341 43.28 -4.80 3.19
CA SER A 341 44.09 -4.56 1.99
C SER A 341 43.56 -5.40 0.83
N GLY A 342 43.37 -4.77 -0.34
CA GLY A 342 43.38 -5.45 -1.63
C GLY A 342 42.09 -5.42 -2.44
N ASP A 343 42.04 -4.49 -3.39
CA ASP A 343 41.52 -4.62 -4.76
C ASP A 343 40.06 -5.03 -5.00
N GLY A 344 39.21 -4.01 -5.20
CA GLY A 344 37.93 -4.17 -5.88
C GLY A 344 38.10 -4.24 -7.41
N PRO A 345 37.32 -5.07 -8.13
CA PRO A 345 37.41 -5.15 -9.57
C PRO A 345 36.79 -3.91 -10.25
N THR A 346 37.50 -3.39 -11.26
CA THR A 346 37.10 -2.30 -12.16
C THR A 346 35.86 -2.66 -13.00
N PRO A 347 35.01 -1.68 -13.37
CA PRO A 347 33.76 -1.95 -14.08
C PRO A 347 34.00 -2.02 -15.59
N ALA A 348 34.08 -3.23 -16.14
CA ALA A 348 33.90 -3.45 -17.56
C ALA A 348 33.16 -4.78 -17.81
N ALA A 349 32.08 -4.68 -18.59
CA ALA A 349 31.32 -5.76 -19.22
C ALA A 349 30.49 -6.68 -18.31
N VAL A 350 29.27 -6.23 -17.98
CA VAL A 350 28.11 -7.13 -17.84
C VAL A 350 26.99 -6.58 -18.71
N GLU A 351 27.02 -6.92 -20.00
CA GLU A 351 25.90 -6.66 -20.93
C GLU A 351 24.94 -7.86 -20.86
N GLY A 352 23.73 -7.62 -20.32
CA GLY A 352 22.70 -8.65 -20.18
C GLY A 352 21.65 -8.27 -19.13
N ARG A 353 20.57 -9.06 -19.01
CA ARG A 353 19.39 -8.84 -18.13
C ARG A 353 19.71 -8.52 -16.66
N ASP A 354 20.91 -8.88 -16.20
CA ASP A 354 21.43 -8.52 -14.88
C ASP A 354 21.83 -7.05 -14.76
N ALA A 355 22.16 -6.38 -15.86
CA ALA A 355 22.46 -4.94 -15.90
C ALA A 355 21.24 -4.07 -15.59
N VAL A 356 20.03 -4.52 -15.94
CA VAL A 356 18.78 -3.80 -15.63
C VAL A 356 18.52 -3.83 -14.12
N TRP A 357 18.70 -4.99 -13.49
CA TRP A 357 18.55 -5.11 -12.04
C TRP A 357 19.73 -4.55 -11.26
N ALA A 358 20.94 -4.62 -11.80
CA ALA A 358 22.07 -3.88 -11.27
C ALA A 358 21.77 -2.38 -11.33
N ARG A 359 21.14 -1.84 -12.38
CA ARG A 359 20.72 -0.42 -12.44
C ARG A 359 19.61 -0.07 -11.43
N VAL A 360 18.62 -0.94 -11.25
CA VAL A 360 17.54 -0.76 -10.24
C VAL A 360 18.09 -0.88 -8.81
N GLN A 361 19.04 -1.78 -8.54
CA GLN A 361 19.65 -1.93 -7.22
C GLN A 361 20.80 -0.94 -6.95
N LEU A 362 21.58 -0.54 -7.97
CA LEU A 362 22.57 0.55 -7.86
C LEU A 362 21.90 1.88 -7.53
N ALA A 363 20.64 2.08 -7.93
CA ALA A 363 19.84 3.24 -7.52
C ALA A 363 19.61 3.31 -5.99
N ARG A 364 19.80 2.19 -5.26
CA ARG A 364 19.67 2.11 -3.79
C ARG A 364 21.00 1.97 -3.04
N SER A 365 22.13 1.96 -3.73
CA SER A 365 23.43 2.04 -3.04
C SER A 365 23.61 3.43 -2.42
N LEU A 366 23.93 3.49 -1.13
CA LEU A 366 24.12 4.72 -0.33
C LEU A 366 25.21 5.68 -0.86
N ARG A 367 25.86 5.37 -1.99
CA ARG A 367 27.03 6.09 -2.52
C ARG A 367 26.92 6.56 -3.98
N ARG A 368 25.71 6.64 -4.58
CA ARG A 368 25.53 7.32 -5.88
C ARG A 368 25.04 8.76 -5.68
N PRO A 369 25.59 9.78 -6.39
CA PRO A 369 24.91 11.04 -6.59
C PRO A 369 23.62 10.78 -7.38
N ARG A 370 22.48 11.19 -6.83
CA ARG A 370 21.14 10.94 -7.36
C ARG A 370 20.86 11.81 -8.58
N THR A 371 20.83 11.21 -9.75
CA THR A 371 20.00 11.48 -10.94
C THR A 371 20.39 10.42 -11.99
N LEU A 372 19.41 10.00 -12.80
CA LEU A 372 19.57 8.98 -13.86
C LEU A 372 20.84 9.20 -14.69
#